data_AF-A0A7Y5WN44-F1
#
_entry.id   AF-A0A7Y5WN44-F1
#
_cell.length_a   1.000
_cell.length_b   1.000
_cell.length_c   1.000
_cell.angle_alpha   90.00
_cell.angle_beta   90.00
_cell.angle_gamma   90.00
#
_symmetry.space_group_name_H-M   'P 1'
#
loop_
_entity.id
_entity.type
_entity.pdbx_description
1 polymer ?
#
loop_
_entity_poly.entity_id
_entity_poly.type
_entity_poly.pdbx_seq_one_letter_code
_entity_poly.pdbx_strand_id
1 'polypeptide(L)'
;MTVAVVENWVEEPLRRFVADARVRLALLLHTSGQVLAQSGFTRSVDVMSACALAAAIHASAGELGKQLDGKPFDVLHHAGRERQIFLAPARTPRGLYIFLSVFDKESSLGLVQLYYGEFVGRLVEAAPPVEPPSVVLPENFEGELNRNLAALFGRA
;
A
#
# COMPACT_ATOMS: atom_id res chain seq x y z
N MET A 1 -18.81 4.60 -0.09
CA MET A 1 -17.90 3.43 0.01
C MET A 1 -17.23 3.50 1.37
N THR A 2 -17.14 2.38 2.09
CA THR A 2 -16.44 2.33 3.39
C THR A 2 -14.94 2.23 3.14
N VAL A 3 -14.17 3.09 3.80
CA VAL A 3 -12.70 3.05 3.82
C VAL A 3 -12.30 2.47 5.16
N ALA A 4 -11.37 1.52 5.17
CA ALA A 4 -10.74 1.02 6.38
C ALA A 4 -9.24 1.30 6.31
N VAL A 5 -8.69 1.88 7.38
CA VAL A 5 -7.30 2.30 7.48
C VAL A 5 -6.67 1.77 8.76
N VAL A 6 -5.38 1.48 8.70
CA VAL A 6 -4.55 1.25 9.89
C VAL A 6 -4.00 2.58 10.41
N GLU A 7 -3.65 3.51 9.50
CA GLU A 7 -3.20 4.86 9.84
C GLU A 7 -4.15 5.92 9.28
N ASN A 8 -4.67 6.80 10.14
CA ASN A 8 -5.74 7.76 9.79
C ASN A 8 -5.36 8.77 8.69
N TRP A 9 -4.07 9.11 8.55
CA TRP A 9 -3.61 10.08 7.56
C TRP A 9 -3.82 9.61 6.10
N VAL A 10 -4.04 8.32 5.89
CA VAL A 10 -4.30 7.73 4.55
C VAL A 10 -5.76 7.85 4.13
N GLU A 11 -6.67 8.02 5.08
CA GLU A 11 -8.11 7.85 4.85
C GLU A 11 -8.68 8.84 3.84
N GLU A 12 -8.46 10.14 4.03
CA GLU A 12 -8.97 11.18 3.13
C GLU A 12 -8.31 11.12 1.73
N PRO A 13 -6.97 10.99 1.59
CA PRO A 13 -6.35 10.78 0.28
C PRO A 13 -6.96 9.59 -0.48
N LEU A 14 -7.12 8.44 0.18
CA LEU A 14 -7.65 7.24 -0.46
C LEU A 14 -9.13 7.40 -0.82
N ARG A 15 -9.92 8.02 0.06
CA ARG A 15 -11.34 8.31 -0.18
C ARG A 15 -11.53 9.19 -1.41
N ARG A 16 -10.70 10.24 -1.56
CA ARG A 16 -10.72 11.14 -2.72
C ARG A 16 -10.35 10.42 -4.00
N PHE A 17 -9.24 9.68 -3.99
CA PHE A 17 -8.83 8.87 -5.13
C PHE A 17 -9.96 7.96 -5.63
N VAL A 18 -10.65 7.26 -4.70
CA VAL A 18 -11.73 6.34 -5.06
C VAL A 18 -12.90 7.05 -5.72
N ALA A 19 -13.28 8.22 -5.21
CA ALA A 19 -14.36 9.02 -5.76
C ALA A 19 -14.01 9.58 -7.15
N ASP A 20 -12.82 10.15 -7.27
CA ASP A 20 -12.39 10.86 -8.48
C ASP A 20 -12.06 9.87 -9.61
N ALA A 21 -11.31 8.81 -9.30
CA ALA A 21 -10.91 7.78 -10.26
C ALA A 21 -12.00 6.73 -10.52
N ARG A 22 -13.12 6.75 -9.80
CA ARG A 22 -14.26 5.81 -9.94
C ARG A 22 -13.84 4.34 -9.95
N VAL A 23 -12.92 3.98 -9.06
CA VAL A 23 -12.38 2.62 -8.97
C VAL A 23 -13.27 1.72 -8.12
N ARG A 24 -13.18 0.41 -8.33
CA ARG A 24 -13.94 -0.61 -7.58
C ARG A 24 -13.22 -1.07 -6.32
N LEU A 25 -11.90 -1.05 -6.34
CA LEU A 25 -11.03 -1.43 -5.23
C LEU A 25 -9.81 -0.52 -5.24
N ALA A 26 -9.39 -0.05 -4.08
CA ALA A 26 -8.12 0.62 -3.87
C ALA A 26 -7.48 0.09 -2.59
N LEU A 27 -6.24 -0.37 -2.69
CA LEU A 27 -5.42 -0.89 -1.60
C LEU A 27 -4.12 -0.10 -1.54
N LEU A 28 -3.75 0.33 -0.34
CA LEU A 28 -2.41 0.81 -0.03
C LEU A 28 -1.77 -0.19 0.92
N LEU A 29 -0.55 -0.61 0.62
CA LEU A 29 0.13 -1.68 1.35
C LEU A 29 1.63 -1.39 1.46
N HIS A 30 2.25 -1.98 2.47
CA HIS A 30 3.71 -2.02 2.57
C HIS A 30 4.29 -2.94 1.50
N THR A 31 5.58 -2.77 1.20
CA THR A 31 6.33 -3.67 0.31
C THR A 31 6.41 -5.12 0.81
N SER A 32 6.10 -5.36 2.08
CA SER A 32 5.95 -6.69 2.69
C SER A 32 4.61 -7.37 2.37
N GLY A 33 3.64 -6.66 1.77
CA GLY A 33 2.29 -7.16 1.54
C GLY A 33 1.31 -6.91 2.68
N GLN A 34 1.71 -6.22 3.75
CA GLN A 34 0.80 -5.81 4.83
C GLN A 34 -0.10 -4.66 4.37
N VAL A 35 -1.41 -4.79 4.61
CA VAL A 35 -2.42 -3.76 4.32
C VAL A 35 -2.21 -2.55 5.23
N LEU A 36 -2.17 -1.36 4.62
CA LEU A 36 -2.21 -0.08 5.32
C LEU A 36 -3.59 0.58 5.21
N ALA A 37 -4.22 0.49 4.04
CA ALA A 37 -5.57 1.01 3.82
C ALA A 37 -6.28 0.27 2.69
N GLN A 38 -7.61 0.23 2.77
CA GLN A 38 -8.47 -0.39 1.77
C GLN A 38 -9.78 0.38 1.58
N SER A 39 -10.29 0.35 0.36
CA SER A 39 -11.63 0.83 0.02
C SER A 39 -12.18 0.01 -1.15
N GLY A 40 -13.44 -0.41 -1.08
CA GLY A 40 -14.08 -1.20 -2.13
C GLY A 40 -14.43 -2.63 -1.72
N PHE A 41 -14.42 -3.58 -2.66
CA PHE A 41 -15.02 -4.90 -2.49
C PHE A 41 -14.41 -5.74 -1.35
N THR A 42 -15.09 -5.76 -0.20
CA THR A 42 -14.71 -6.57 0.98
C THR A 42 -15.34 -7.97 1.00
N ARG A 43 -16.33 -8.27 0.14
CA ARG A 43 -17.11 -9.53 0.21
C ARG A 43 -16.65 -10.64 -0.74
N SER A 44 -15.87 -10.32 -1.78
CA SER A 44 -15.49 -11.30 -2.82
C SER A 44 -13.99 -11.45 -3.04
N VAL A 45 -13.17 -10.65 -2.35
CA VAL A 45 -11.71 -10.65 -2.48
C VAL A 45 -11.12 -10.80 -1.09
N ASP A 46 -10.27 -11.80 -0.89
CA ASP A 46 -9.39 -11.83 0.27
C ASP A 46 -8.31 -10.75 0.08
N VAL A 47 -8.46 -9.68 0.84
CA VAL A 47 -7.63 -8.48 0.75
C VAL A 47 -6.19 -8.77 1.16
N MET A 48 -5.98 -9.67 2.12
CA MET A 48 -4.63 -10.04 2.55
C MET A 48 -3.90 -10.80 1.44
N SER A 49 -4.58 -11.75 0.82
CA SER A 49 -4.05 -12.46 -0.35
C SER A 49 -3.77 -11.50 -1.52
N ALA A 50 -4.69 -10.56 -1.79
CA ALA A 50 -4.50 -9.57 -2.85
C ALA A 50 -3.28 -8.68 -2.61
N CYS A 51 -3.04 -8.23 -1.36
CA CYS A 51 -1.88 -7.43 -1.02
C CYS A 51 -0.56 -8.23 -1.11
N ALA A 52 -0.54 -9.47 -0.63
CA ALA A 52 0.64 -10.34 -0.77
C ALA A 52 1.01 -10.56 -2.24
N LEU A 53 0.02 -10.83 -3.10
CA LEU A 53 0.23 -10.98 -4.54
C LEU A 53 0.70 -9.67 -5.18
N ALA A 54 0.12 -8.52 -4.81
CA ALA A 54 0.52 -7.22 -5.34
C ALA A 54 1.99 -6.89 -5.00
N ALA A 55 2.40 -7.16 -3.76
CA ALA A 55 3.79 -6.99 -3.33
C ALA A 55 4.75 -7.89 -4.11
N ALA A 56 4.39 -9.17 -4.30
CA ALA A 56 5.18 -10.10 -5.10
C ALA A 56 5.30 -9.66 -6.56
N ILE A 57 4.20 -9.26 -7.20
CA ILE A 57 4.17 -8.78 -8.59
C ILE A 57 5.08 -7.56 -8.76
N HIS A 58 4.97 -6.57 -7.87
CA HIS A 58 5.81 -5.37 -7.93
C HIS A 58 7.30 -5.70 -7.75
N ALA A 59 7.65 -6.55 -6.78
CA ALA A 59 9.03 -6.97 -6.55
C ALA A 59 9.62 -7.73 -7.75
N SER A 60 8.87 -8.70 -8.29
CA SER A 60 9.30 -9.49 -9.45
C SER A 60 9.43 -8.64 -10.72
N ALA A 61 8.46 -7.76 -10.99
CA ALA A 61 8.51 -6.87 -12.15
C ALA A 61 9.65 -5.84 -12.01
N GLY A 62 9.92 -5.34 -10.79
CA GLY A 62 11.06 -4.49 -10.52
C GLY A 62 12.39 -5.16 -10.84
N GLU A 63 12.54 -6.44 -10.50
CA GLU A 63 13.75 -7.21 -10.84
C GLU A 63 13.86 -7.51 -12.33
N LEU A 64 12.75 -7.90 -12.99
CA LEU A 64 12.72 -8.09 -14.44
C LEU A 64 13.12 -6.82 -15.19
N GLY A 65 12.61 -5.65 -14.78
CA GLY A 65 12.98 -4.38 -15.39
C GLY A 65 14.47 -4.10 -15.27
N LYS A 66 15.08 -4.36 -14.10
CA LYS A 66 16.53 -4.19 -13.94
C LYS A 66 17.33 -5.08 -14.88
N GLN A 67 16.89 -6.32 -15.08
CA GLN A 67 17.56 -7.26 -15.98
C GLN A 67 17.41 -6.89 -17.46
N LEU A 68 16.25 -6.36 -17.85
CA LEU A 68 15.95 -6.02 -19.25
C LEU A 68 16.44 -4.63 -19.65
N ASP A 69 16.22 -3.63 -18.79
CA ASP A 69 16.37 -2.20 -19.11
C ASP A 69 17.33 -1.46 -18.16
N GLY A 70 17.93 -2.16 -17.18
CA GLY A 70 18.77 -1.53 -16.16
C GLY A 70 18.01 -0.69 -15.14
N LYS A 71 16.68 -0.69 -15.18
CA LYS A 71 15.79 0.10 -14.30
C LYS A 71 14.50 -0.65 -13.98
N PRO A 72 13.92 -0.50 -12.78
CA PRO A 72 12.72 -1.25 -12.39
C PRO A 72 11.49 -0.88 -13.23
N PHE A 73 10.61 -1.86 -13.46
CA PHE A 73 9.25 -1.60 -13.94
C PHE A 73 8.35 -1.26 -12.76
N ASP A 74 8.26 0.03 -12.47
CA ASP A 74 7.58 0.53 -11.26
C ASP A 74 6.05 0.56 -11.40
N VAL A 75 5.55 0.98 -12.56
CA VAL A 75 4.11 1.11 -12.81
C VAL A 75 3.65 -0.01 -13.73
N LEU A 76 2.67 -0.77 -13.28
CA LEU A 76 2.16 -1.95 -13.99
C LEU A 76 0.67 -1.80 -14.25
N HIS A 77 0.24 -2.25 -15.41
CA HIS A 77 -1.16 -2.35 -15.79
C HIS A 77 -1.44 -3.74 -16.33
N HIS A 78 -2.46 -4.38 -15.78
CA HIS A 78 -2.98 -5.66 -16.26
C HIS A 78 -4.38 -5.44 -16.84
N ALA A 79 -4.49 -5.55 -18.16
CA ALA A 79 -5.77 -5.47 -18.85
C ALA A 79 -6.51 -6.81 -18.78
N GLY A 80 -7.69 -6.82 -18.18
CA GLY A 80 -8.64 -7.92 -18.27
C GLY A 80 -9.89 -7.53 -19.08
N ARG A 81 -10.77 -8.51 -19.33
CA ARG A 81 -11.97 -8.32 -20.16
C ARG A 81 -13.00 -7.39 -19.52
N GLU A 82 -13.25 -7.56 -18.22
CA GLU A 82 -14.24 -6.78 -17.47
C GLU A 82 -13.60 -5.82 -16.47
N ARG A 83 -12.43 -6.19 -15.94
CA ARG A 83 -11.70 -5.45 -14.92
C ARG A 83 -10.24 -5.33 -15.30
N GLN A 84 -9.65 -4.23 -14.88
CA GLN A 84 -8.25 -3.90 -15.09
C GLN A 84 -7.60 -3.63 -13.73
N ILE A 85 -6.31 -3.91 -13.63
CA ILE A 85 -5.53 -3.69 -12.42
C ILE A 85 -4.43 -2.68 -12.71
N PHE A 86 -4.28 -1.70 -11.84
CA PHE A 86 -3.18 -0.75 -11.83
C PHE A 86 -2.36 -0.96 -10.55
N LEU A 87 -1.05 -1.14 -10.68
CA LEU A 87 -0.10 -1.19 -9.57
C LEU A 87 0.96 -0.10 -9.74
N ALA A 88 1.30 0.59 -8.66
CA ALA A 88 2.35 1.60 -8.68
C ALA A 88 2.96 1.83 -7.28
N PRO A 89 4.24 2.24 -7.18
CA PRO A 89 4.85 2.63 -5.93
C PRO A 89 4.41 4.03 -5.48
N ALA A 90 4.03 4.16 -4.22
CA ALA A 90 3.70 5.44 -3.58
C ALA A 90 4.79 5.76 -2.55
N ARG A 91 5.66 6.72 -2.88
CA ARG A 91 6.72 7.18 -1.97
C ARG A 91 6.21 8.34 -1.11
N THR A 92 6.40 8.22 0.19
CA THR A 92 6.05 9.23 1.18
C THR A 92 7.24 9.49 2.11
N PRO A 93 7.20 10.54 2.97
CA PRO A 93 8.18 10.69 4.04
C PRO A 93 8.26 9.47 4.98
N ARG A 94 7.16 8.73 5.16
CA ARG A 94 7.08 7.52 5.99
C ARG A 94 7.72 6.28 5.34
N GLY A 95 8.00 6.33 4.05
CA GLY A 95 8.63 5.23 3.31
C GLY A 95 7.96 4.94 1.96
N LEU A 96 8.30 3.77 1.42
CA LEU A 96 7.78 3.27 0.15
C LEU A 96 6.60 2.31 0.40
N TYR A 97 5.48 2.61 -0.24
CA TYR A 97 4.29 1.77 -0.29
C TYR A 97 4.03 1.29 -1.71
N ILE A 98 3.17 0.29 -1.83
CA ILE A 98 2.62 -0.18 -3.10
C ILE A 98 1.14 0.16 -3.08
N PHE A 99 0.66 0.67 -4.20
CA PHE A 99 -0.74 0.95 -4.44
C PHE A 99 -1.28 -0.06 -5.46
N LEU A 100 -2.44 -0.63 -5.17
CA LEU A 100 -3.19 -1.47 -6.11
C LEU A 100 -4.58 -0.89 -6.27
N SER A 101 -5.03 -0.77 -7.52
CA SER A 101 -6.41 -0.41 -7.82
C SER A 101 -7.02 -1.35 -8.86
N VAL A 102 -8.31 -1.63 -8.72
CA VAL A 102 -9.10 -2.38 -9.70
C VAL A 102 -10.23 -1.49 -10.20
N PHE A 103 -10.37 -1.41 -11.52
CA PHE A 103 -11.39 -0.60 -12.18
C PHE A 103 -12.02 -1.34 -13.34
N ASP A 104 -13.23 -0.93 -13.71
CA ASP A 104 -13.97 -1.44 -14.86
C ASP A 104 -14.26 -0.29 -15.83
N LYS A 105 -15.22 -0.50 -16.74
CA LYS A 105 -15.64 0.47 -17.75
C LYS A 105 -16.12 1.83 -17.21
N GLU A 106 -16.38 1.98 -15.91
CA GLU A 106 -16.69 3.29 -15.30
C GLU A 106 -15.47 4.19 -15.15
N SER A 107 -14.25 3.66 -15.38
CA SER A 107 -13.00 4.39 -15.36
C SER A 107 -12.10 4.00 -16.55
N SER A 108 -10.95 4.65 -16.66
CA SER A 108 -9.93 4.36 -17.67
C SER A 108 -8.53 4.42 -17.06
N LEU A 109 -7.56 3.78 -17.72
CA LEU A 109 -6.17 3.81 -17.27
C LEU A 109 -5.65 5.25 -17.11
N GLY A 110 -5.97 6.15 -18.06
CA GLY A 110 -5.55 7.54 -17.99
C GLY A 110 -6.17 8.30 -16.80
N LEU A 111 -7.44 8.04 -16.48
CA LEU A 111 -8.10 8.64 -15.32
C LEU A 111 -7.48 8.15 -14.01
N VAL A 112 -7.20 6.85 -13.93
CA VAL A 112 -6.52 6.23 -12.78
C VAL A 112 -5.12 6.80 -12.60
N GLN A 113 -4.34 6.95 -13.67
CA GLN A 113 -3.00 7.53 -13.61
C GLN A 113 -3.01 9.00 -13.17
N LEU A 114 -3.96 9.80 -13.68
CA LEU A 114 -4.10 11.21 -13.31
C LEU A 114 -4.35 11.35 -11.80
N TYR A 115 -5.40 10.71 -11.30
CA TYR A 115 -5.77 10.82 -9.89
C TYR A 115 -4.81 10.07 -8.96
N TYR A 116 -4.08 9.07 -9.47
CA TYR A 116 -2.98 8.46 -8.73
C TYR A 116 -1.87 9.46 -8.42
N GLY A 117 -1.51 10.32 -9.39
CA GLY A 117 -0.55 11.40 -9.16
C GLY A 117 -1.01 12.35 -8.06
N GLU A 118 -2.27 12.79 -8.09
CA GLU A 118 -2.84 13.63 -7.04
C GLU A 118 -2.91 12.93 -5.69
N PHE A 119 -3.26 11.64 -5.68
CA PHE A 119 -3.30 10.80 -4.49
C PHE A 119 -1.95 10.74 -3.79
N VAL A 120 -0.87 10.52 -4.54
CA VAL A 120 0.49 10.51 -3.98
C VAL A 120 0.85 11.87 -3.38
N GLY A 121 0.49 12.97 -4.05
CA GLY A 121 0.67 14.32 -3.48
C GLY A 121 -0.04 14.49 -2.14
N ARG A 122 -1.33 14.13 -2.07
CA ARG A 122 -2.12 14.17 -0.83
C ARG A 122 -1.57 13.26 0.27
N LEU A 123 -1.04 12.08 -0.09
CA LEU A 123 -0.39 11.19 0.87
C LEU A 123 0.87 11.82 1.46
N VAL A 124 1.70 12.47 0.64
CA VAL A 124 2.92 13.15 1.10
C VAL A 124 2.57 14.30 2.04
N GLU A 125 1.55 15.09 1.71
CA GLU A 125 1.08 16.21 2.54
C GLU A 125 0.46 15.76 3.87
N ALA A 126 -0.29 14.65 3.85
CA ALA A 126 -0.95 14.13 5.05
C ALA A 126 -0.02 13.33 5.96
N ALA A 127 1.11 12.82 5.44
CA ALA A 127 2.02 11.97 6.19
C ALA A 127 2.60 12.70 7.42
N PRO A 128 2.49 12.13 8.63
CA PRO A 128 3.08 12.74 9.81
C PRO A 128 4.61 12.77 9.70
N PRO A 129 5.28 13.73 10.35
CA PRO A 129 6.74 13.78 10.37
C PRO A 129 7.29 12.48 10.95
N VAL A 130 8.38 11.99 10.35
CA VAL A 130 9.10 10.82 10.88
C VAL A 130 9.87 11.29 12.10
N GLU A 131 9.44 10.85 13.29
CA GLU A 131 10.25 11.02 14.49
C GLU A 131 11.58 10.29 14.31
N PRO A 132 12.72 10.92 14.61
CA PRO A 132 14.00 10.24 14.57
C PRO A 132 13.95 9.06 15.54
N PRO A 133 14.54 7.90 15.18
CA PRO A 133 14.58 6.76 16.07
C PRO A 133 15.19 7.19 17.41
N SER A 134 14.44 7.02 18.49
CA SER A 134 14.98 7.23 19.83
C SER A 134 16.12 6.21 20.03
N VAL A 135 17.25 6.67 20.57
CA VAL A 135 18.37 5.78 20.88
C VAL A 135 17.93 4.88 22.04
N VAL A 136 17.48 3.66 21.73
CA VAL A 136 17.16 2.65 22.73
C VAL A 136 18.49 2.06 23.21
N LEU A 137 18.87 2.38 24.45
CA LEU A 137 20.05 1.79 25.07
C LEU A 137 19.85 0.26 25.22
N PRO A 138 20.85 -0.58 24.88
CA PRO A 138 20.72 -2.05 24.83
C PRO A 138 20.13 -2.67 26.11
N GLU A 139 20.48 -2.10 27.27
CA GLU A 139 20.08 -2.59 28.59
C GLU A 139 18.57 -2.46 28.85
N ASN A 140 17.92 -1.44 28.28
CA ASN A 140 16.46 -1.25 28.41
C ASN A 140 15.68 -2.17 27.46
N PHE A 141 16.24 -2.46 26.28
CA PHE A 141 15.59 -3.24 25.24
C PHE A 141 15.37 -4.70 25.65
N GLU A 142 16.39 -5.36 26.19
CA GLU A 142 16.31 -6.78 26.53
C GLU A 142 15.29 -7.05 27.65
N GLY A 143 15.24 -6.15 28.64
CA GLY A 143 14.25 -6.19 29.72
C GLY A 143 12.81 -5.97 29.23
N GLU A 144 12.59 -4.98 28.35
CA GLU A 144 11.28 -4.75 27.73
C GLU A 144 10.85 -5.91 26.83
N LEU A 145 11.76 -6.43 26.00
CA LEU A 145 11.49 -7.55 25.11
C LEU A 145 11.03 -8.78 25.88
N ASN A 146 11.77 -9.18 26.91
CA ASN A 146 11.42 -10.34 27.73
C ASN A 146 10.09 -10.17 28.46
N ARG A 147 9.79 -8.97 28.98
CA ARG A 147 8.48 -8.68 29.59
C ARG A 147 7.34 -8.82 28.60
N ASN A 148 7.49 -8.25 27.40
CA ASN A 148 6.47 -8.29 26.36
C ASN A 148 6.26 -9.71 25.82
N LEU A 149 7.34 -10.46 25.58
CA LEU A 149 7.26 -11.87 25.17
C LEU A 149 6.57 -12.73 26.23
N ALA A 150 6.92 -12.57 27.51
CA ALA A 150 6.28 -13.31 28.60
C ALA A 150 4.78 -12.98 28.73
N ALA A 151 4.39 -11.72 28.48
CA ALA A 151 2.99 -11.31 28.48
C ALA A 151 2.21 -11.88 27.28
N LEU A 152 2.83 -11.98 26.11
CA LEU A 152 2.18 -12.46 24.88
C LEU A 152 2.06 -13.99 24.82
N PHE A 153 3.08 -14.72 25.28
CA PHE A 153 3.16 -16.18 25.11
C PHE A 153 2.89 -16.96 26.40
N GLY A 154 2.81 -16.29 27.56
CA GLY A 154 2.80 -16.95 28.85
C GLY A 154 4.15 -17.62 29.15
N ARG A 155 4.51 -17.75 30.43
CA ARG A 155 5.77 -18.40 30.84
C ARG A 155 5.83 -19.84 30.31
N ALA A 156 6.93 -20.19 29.64
CA ALA A 156 7.39 -21.57 29.54
C ALA A 156 7.78 -22.08 30.94
#